data_AF-A0A2S3ZBC0-F1
#
_entry.id   AF-A0A2S3ZBC0-F1
#
_cell.length_a   1.000
_cell.length_b   1.000
_cell.length_c   1.000
_cell.angle_alpha   90.00
_cell.angle_beta   90.00
_cell.angle_gamma   90.00
#
_symmetry.space_group_name_H-M   'P 1'
#
loop_
_entity.id
_entity.type
_entity.pdbx_description
1 polymer ?
#
loop_
_entity_poly.entity_id
_entity_poly.type
_entity_poly.pdbx_seq_one_letter_code
_entity_poly.pdbx_strand_id
1 'polypeptide(L)'
;MLWISGITAAVLALTAGWQIAIATTAPADGPFFGHVPDYTKLPIYMSFNSGYGYLSGAGWPNHLATLLALALAAAVFFAALRADANRPVFARAAAASVRSERKLTAQLFTLILIGGLITTLGAVWMHTGSAGQALVGLDDQRVSGTQSSPSILIAGGYDAFARPMNLLGYALQAGGVAFLLRLSVDSVRAVVETRRARRAETAHEVVATGPRR
;
A
#
# COMPACT_ATOMS: atom_id res chain seq x y z
N MET A 1 -13.77 4.68 -10.17
CA MET A 1 -12.43 5.15 -9.75
C MET A 1 -12.46 5.62 -8.30
N LEU A 2 -13.15 6.71 -7.95
CA LEU A 2 -13.32 7.14 -6.54
C LEU A 2 -13.83 6.04 -5.60
N TRP A 3 -14.83 5.27 -6.04
CA TRP A 3 -15.34 4.14 -5.26
C TRP A 3 -14.29 3.03 -5.06
N ILE A 4 -13.41 2.80 -6.04
CA ILE A 4 -12.31 1.82 -5.95
C ILE A 4 -11.30 2.31 -4.90
N SER A 5 -10.89 3.58 -4.96
CA SER A 5 -10.04 4.20 -3.94
C SER A 5 -10.64 4.04 -2.55
N GLY A 6 -11.94 4.31 -2.41
CA GLY A 6 -12.66 4.18 -1.13
C GLY A 6 -12.67 2.75 -0.60
N ILE A 7 -12.96 1.77 -1.46
CA ILE A 7 -12.94 0.35 -1.07
C ILE A 7 -11.52 -0.09 -0.70
N THR A 8 -10.51 0.22 -1.52
CA THR A 8 -9.12 -0.17 -1.22
C THR A 8 -8.64 0.46 0.08
N ALA A 9 -8.95 1.73 0.32
CA ALA A 9 -8.66 2.41 1.58
C ALA A 9 -9.38 1.76 2.78
N ALA A 10 -10.64 1.38 2.62
CA ALA A 10 -11.41 0.72 3.68
C ALA A 10 -10.83 -0.66 4.01
N VAL A 11 -10.52 -1.48 2.98
CA VAL A 11 -9.90 -2.80 3.17
C VAL A 11 -8.53 -2.67 3.83
N LEU A 12 -7.72 -1.68 3.43
CA LEU A 12 -6.43 -1.39 4.05
C LEU A 12 -6.59 -1.02 5.52
N ALA A 13 -7.51 -0.11 5.84
CA ALA A 13 -7.79 0.33 7.20
C ALA A 13 -8.31 -0.81 8.08
N LEU A 14 -9.22 -1.63 7.55
CA LEU A 14 -9.76 -2.79 8.25
C LEU A 14 -8.68 -3.84 8.52
N THR A 15 -7.81 -4.12 7.55
CA THR A 15 -6.73 -5.09 7.71
C THR A 15 -5.71 -4.61 8.75
N ALA A 16 -5.28 -3.36 8.65
CA ALA A 16 -4.36 -2.76 9.63
C ALA A 16 -5.00 -2.70 11.02
N GLY A 17 -6.27 -2.27 11.12
CA GLY A 17 -7.01 -2.20 12.37
C GLY A 17 -7.20 -3.57 13.03
N TRP A 18 -7.54 -4.59 12.24
CA TRP A 18 -7.63 -5.97 12.73
C TRP A 18 -6.29 -6.47 13.29
N GLN A 19 -5.19 -6.25 12.58
CA GLN A 19 -3.84 -6.62 13.06
C GLN A 19 -3.40 -5.88 14.32
N ILE A 20 -3.85 -4.63 14.48
CA ILE A 20 -3.65 -3.88 15.72
C ILE A 20 -4.48 -4.49 16.84
N ALA A 21 -5.73 -4.85 16.56
CA ALA A 21 -6.68 -5.35 17.56
C ALA A 21 -6.32 -6.73 18.13
N ILE A 22 -5.71 -7.61 17.32
CA ILE A 22 -5.25 -8.94 17.79
C ILE A 22 -3.91 -8.89 18.53
N ALA A 23 -3.28 -7.71 18.59
CA ALA A 23 -1.97 -7.57 19.18
C ALA A 23 -2.03 -7.56 20.71
N THR A 24 -1.05 -8.22 21.31
CA THR A 24 -0.89 -8.36 22.75
C THR A 24 0.56 -8.12 23.14
N THR A 25 0.76 -7.86 24.43
CA THR A 25 2.06 -7.84 25.08
C THR A 25 2.35 -9.23 25.62
N ALA A 26 3.50 -9.78 25.27
CA ALA A 26 3.92 -11.06 25.81
C ALA A 26 4.60 -10.88 27.20
N PRO A 27 4.49 -11.85 28.11
CA PRO A 27 5.23 -11.88 29.37
C PRO A 27 6.72 -12.14 29.10
N ALA A 28 7.61 -11.65 29.97
CA ALA A 28 9.06 -11.67 29.74
C ALA A 28 9.67 -13.09 29.71
N ASP A 29 9.04 -14.01 30.42
CA ASP A 29 9.37 -15.43 30.52
C ASP A 29 8.52 -16.30 29.56
N GLY A 30 7.70 -15.68 28.71
CA GLY A 30 6.87 -16.39 27.74
C GLY A 30 7.69 -17.00 26.59
N PRO A 31 7.22 -18.11 25.99
CA PRO A 31 7.82 -18.62 24.77
C PRO A 31 7.51 -17.68 23.59
N PHE A 32 8.56 -17.07 23.03
CA PHE A 32 8.46 -16.18 21.88
C PHE A 32 8.89 -16.88 20.59
N PHE A 33 8.22 -16.56 19.50
CA PHE A 33 8.52 -17.09 18.18
C PHE A 33 8.65 -15.95 17.17
N GLY A 34 9.67 -16.03 16.32
CA GLY A 34 10.02 -15.00 15.33
C GLY A 34 11.34 -14.30 15.64
N HIS A 35 11.63 -13.25 14.89
CA HIS A 35 12.90 -12.52 14.98
C HIS A 35 12.79 -11.41 16.03
N VAL A 36 13.01 -11.73 17.31
CA VAL A 36 12.91 -10.78 18.43
C VAL A 36 14.24 -10.74 19.21
N PRO A 37 15.12 -9.76 18.94
CA PRO A 37 16.43 -9.69 19.59
C PRO A 37 16.38 -9.22 21.05
N ASP A 38 15.33 -8.46 21.45
CA ASP A 38 15.14 -7.93 22.80
C ASP A 38 13.66 -7.99 23.21
N TYR A 39 13.38 -8.36 24.46
CA TYR A 39 12.03 -8.33 25.03
C TYR A 39 11.44 -6.92 24.97
N THR A 40 10.15 -6.81 24.64
CA THR A 40 9.43 -5.54 24.69
C THR A 40 8.07 -5.66 25.37
N LYS A 41 7.68 -4.59 26.08
CA LYS A 41 6.34 -4.41 26.64
C LYS A 41 5.35 -3.82 25.62
N LEU A 42 5.79 -3.57 24.39
CA LEU A 42 4.90 -3.09 23.33
C LEU A 42 3.99 -4.21 22.84
N PRO A 43 2.74 -3.91 22.45
CA PRO A 43 1.82 -4.89 21.91
C PRO A 43 2.20 -5.20 20.47
N ILE A 44 3.26 -5.99 20.28
CA ILE A 44 3.79 -6.41 18.96
C ILE A 44 3.57 -7.90 18.66
N TYR A 45 3.04 -8.62 19.65
CA TYR A 45 2.85 -10.06 19.58
C TYR A 45 1.39 -10.40 19.30
N MET A 46 1.13 -11.61 18.85
CA MET A 46 -0.20 -12.21 18.88
C MET A 46 -0.13 -13.56 19.57
N SER A 47 -1.21 -13.95 20.26
CA SER A 47 -1.28 -15.23 20.96
C SER A 47 -1.33 -16.37 19.95
N PHE A 48 -0.44 -17.34 20.13
CA PHE A 48 -0.39 -18.56 19.34
C PHE A 48 -1.17 -19.68 20.04
N ASN A 49 -2.04 -20.36 19.28
CA ASN A 49 -2.80 -21.54 19.71
C ASN A 49 -3.47 -21.41 21.10
N SER A 50 -4.22 -20.33 21.36
CA SER A 50 -4.88 -20.11 22.67
C SER A 50 -3.94 -19.99 23.89
N GLY A 51 -2.70 -19.51 23.71
CA GLY A 51 -1.79 -19.16 24.81
C GLY A 51 -0.56 -20.04 24.96
N TYR A 52 -0.30 -20.97 24.02
CA TYR A 52 0.92 -21.77 24.01
C TYR A 52 2.19 -20.98 23.66
N GLY A 53 2.04 -19.75 23.16
CA GLY A 53 3.14 -18.81 22.99
C GLY A 53 2.77 -17.55 22.25
N TYR A 54 3.78 -16.78 21.85
CA TYR A 54 3.62 -15.45 21.29
C TYR A 54 4.39 -15.30 19.99
N LEU A 55 3.69 -14.95 18.91
CA LEU A 55 4.31 -14.68 17.62
C LEU A 55 4.48 -13.16 17.43
N SER A 56 5.69 -12.71 17.10
CA SER A 56 5.92 -11.30 16.73
C SER A 56 5.35 -10.97 15.35
N GLY A 57 4.81 -9.76 15.18
CA GLY A 57 4.46 -9.22 13.85
C GLY A 57 3.12 -8.50 13.75
N ALA A 58 2.37 -8.41 14.85
CA ALA A 58 1.08 -7.72 14.95
C ALA A 58 1.25 -6.33 15.61
N GLY A 59 0.18 -5.54 15.68
CA GLY A 59 0.16 -4.35 16.55
C GLY A 59 0.42 -3.01 15.88
N TRP A 60 0.19 -1.96 16.66
CA TRP A 60 0.25 -0.58 16.17
C TRP A 60 1.65 -0.15 15.71
N PRO A 61 2.79 -0.54 16.34
CA PRO A 61 4.10 -0.10 15.84
C PRO A 61 4.36 -0.61 14.41
N ASN A 62 3.89 -1.82 14.10
CA ASN A 62 4.06 -2.45 12.79
C ASN A 62 3.18 -1.82 11.71
N HIS A 63 2.04 -1.22 12.08
CA HIS A 63 1.08 -0.64 11.14
C HIS A 63 0.94 0.88 11.24
N LEU A 64 1.65 1.55 12.14
CA LEU A 64 1.56 3.00 12.34
C LEU A 64 1.93 3.75 11.06
N ALA A 65 3.04 3.38 10.42
CA ALA A 65 3.46 3.99 9.16
C ALA A 65 2.38 3.87 8.08
N THR A 66 1.70 2.72 8.01
CA THR A 66 0.57 2.50 7.10
C THR A 66 -0.59 3.44 7.40
N LEU A 67 -0.99 3.57 8.67
CA LEU A 67 -2.09 4.45 9.08
C LEU A 67 -1.78 5.93 8.83
N LEU A 68 -0.55 6.35 9.12
CA LEU A 68 -0.08 7.70 8.84
C LEU A 68 -0.09 7.99 7.33
N ALA A 69 0.39 7.04 6.51
CA ALA A 69 0.37 7.17 5.06
C ALA A 69 -1.06 7.27 4.53
N LEU A 70 -2.01 6.49 5.07
CA LEU A 70 -3.41 6.54 4.67
C LEU A 70 -4.06 7.89 5.03
N ALA A 71 -3.82 8.40 6.25
CA ALA A 71 -4.31 9.70 6.69
C ALA A 71 -3.74 10.84 5.82
N LEU A 72 -2.43 10.79 5.54
CA LEU A 72 -1.76 11.77 4.68
C LEU A 72 -2.32 11.73 3.25
N ALA A 73 -2.53 10.54 2.68
CA ALA A 73 -3.10 10.39 1.35
C ALA A 73 -4.51 10.99 1.26
N ALA A 74 -5.36 10.75 2.26
CA ALA A 74 -6.70 11.34 2.33
C ALA A 74 -6.64 12.88 2.43
N ALA A 75 -5.76 13.41 3.28
CA ALA A 75 -5.57 14.85 3.44
C ALA A 75 -5.08 15.53 2.16
N VAL A 76 -4.06 14.96 1.50
CA VAL A 76 -3.52 15.48 0.23
C VAL A 76 -4.57 15.41 -0.87
N PHE A 77 -5.30 14.30 -0.99
CA PHE A 77 -6.34 14.16 -2.00
C PHE A 77 -7.46 15.20 -1.81
N PHE A 78 -7.94 15.37 -0.57
CA PHE A 78 -8.94 16.38 -0.26
C PHE A 78 -8.43 17.80 -0.51
N ALA A 79 -7.21 18.12 -0.07
CA ALA A 79 -6.60 19.42 -0.28
C ALA A 79 -6.42 19.74 -1.76
N ALA A 80 -5.95 18.78 -2.57
CA ALA A 80 -5.79 18.94 -4.01
C ALA A 80 -7.12 19.18 -4.73
N LEU A 81 -8.15 18.38 -4.42
CA LEU A 81 -9.48 18.58 -4.99
C LEU A 81 -10.10 19.92 -4.58
N ARG A 82 -9.93 20.31 -3.31
CA ARG A 82 -10.41 21.60 -2.80
C ARG A 82 -9.67 22.77 -3.44
N ALA A 83 -8.36 22.67 -3.61
CA ALA A 83 -7.55 23.70 -4.26
C ALA A 83 -7.94 23.87 -5.73
N ASP A 84 -8.15 22.76 -6.46
CA ASP A 84 -8.60 22.79 -7.85
C ASP A 84 -10.02 23.40 -7.99
N ALA A 85 -10.94 23.01 -7.10
CA ALA A 85 -12.29 23.57 -7.08
C ALA A 85 -12.31 25.09 -6.86
N ASN A 86 -11.43 25.60 -5.99
CA ASN A 86 -11.38 27.02 -5.59
C ASN A 86 -10.38 27.87 -6.40
N ARG A 87 -9.73 27.31 -7.42
CA ARG A 87 -8.72 28.05 -8.21
C ARG A 87 -9.38 29.23 -8.94
N PRO A 88 -8.89 30.48 -8.75
CA PRO A 88 -9.41 31.63 -9.48
C PRO A 88 -9.07 31.49 -10.97
N VAL A 89 -10.08 31.54 -11.83
CA VAL A 89 -9.91 31.46 -13.29
C VAL A 89 -10.26 32.82 -13.89
N PHE A 90 -9.30 33.42 -14.59
CA PHE A 90 -9.46 34.74 -15.22
C PHE A 90 -10.40 34.74 -16.44
N ALA A 91 -10.85 33.57 -16.90
CA ALA A 91 -11.83 33.41 -17.98
C ALA A 91 -13.02 32.56 -17.51
N ARG A 92 -14.23 32.85 -18.03
CA ARG A 92 -15.53 32.23 -17.70
C ARG A 92 -15.38 30.78 -17.21
N ALA A 93 -15.65 30.54 -15.92
CA ALA A 93 -15.51 29.24 -15.25
C ALA A 93 -16.29 28.06 -15.90
N ALA A 94 -17.17 28.36 -16.86
CA ALA A 94 -17.94 27.40 -17.63
C ALA A 94 -17.34 27.05 -19.02
N ALA A 95 -16.23 27.65 -19.43
CA ALA A 95 -15.59 27.32 -20.70
C ALA A 95 -15.21 25.82 -20.74
N ALA A 96 -15.56 25.14 -21.85
CA ALA A 96 -15.43 23.70 -21.98
C ALA A 96 -13.99 23.19 -21.77
N SER A 97 -12.99 23.98 -22.17
CA SER A 97 -11.56 23.69 -22.00
C SER A 97 -11.15 23.63 -20.52
N VAL A 98 -11.62 24.57 -19.69
CA VAL A 98 -11.33 24.61 -18.24
C VAL A 98 -11.94 23.39 -17.53
N ARG A 99 -13.16 22.98 -17.94
CA ARG A 99 -13.82 21.80 -17.39
C ARG A 99 -13.09 20.50 -17.77
N SER A 100 -12.57 20.40 -19.00
CA SER A 100 -11.77 19.23 -19.41
C SER A 100 -10.44 19.14 -18.66
N GLU A 101 -9.74 20.26 -18.43
CA GLU A 101 -8.48 20.26 -17.69
C GLU A 101 -8.66 19.83 -16.23
N ARG A 102 -9.65 20.39 -15.53
CA ARG A 102 -9.98 20.01 -14.14
C ARG A 102 -10.32 18.52 -14.03
N LYS A 103 -11.11 18.01 -14.97
CA LYS A 103 -11.45 16.58 -15.03
C LYS A 103 -10.22 15.70 -15.19
N LEU A 104 -9.28 16.07 -16.08
CA LEU A 104 -8.04 15.33 -16.29
C LEU A 104 -7.14 15.37 -15.06
N THR A 105 -7.02 16.51 -14.39
CA THR A 105 -6.27 16.64 -13.12
C THR A 105 -6.86 15.73 -12.05
N ALA A 106 -8.17 15.81 -11.82
CA ALA A 106 -8.84 14.93 -10.85
C ALA A 106 -8.68 13.45 -11.18
N GLN A 107 -8.75 13.08 -12.46
CA GLN A 107 -8.50 11.71 -12.92
C GLN A 107 -7.07 11.27 -12.64
N LEU A 108 -6.06 12.07 -12.98
CA LEU A 108 -4.65 11.76 -12.75
C LEU A 108 -4.35 11.57 -11.26
N PHE A 109 -4.82 12.49 -10.40
CA PHE A 109 -4.67 12.36 -8.94
C PHE A 109 -5.37 11.11 -8.41
N THR A 110 -6.56 10.79 -8.92
CA THR A 110 -7.28 9.58 -8.51
C THR A 110 -6.51 8.32 -8.93
N LEU A 111 -5.91 8.30 -10.12
CA LEU A 111 -5.10 7.17 -10.58
C LEU A 111 -3.85 7.00 -9.71
N ILE A 112 -3.12 8.09 -9.42
CA ILE A 112 -1.97 8.05 -8.51
C ILE A 112 -2.38 7.51 -7.13
N LEU A 113 -3.50 8.00 -6.59
CA LEU A 113 -4.03 7.55 -5.31
C LEU A 113 -4.38 6.05 -5.34
N ILE A 114 -5.07 5.58 -6.37
CA ILE A 114 -5.42 4.15 -6.53
C ILE A 114 -4.16 3.30 -6.60
N GLY A 115 -3.18 3.69 -7.42
CA GLY A 115 -1.91 2.96 -7.55
C GLY A 115 -1.18 2.86 -6.21
N GLY A 116 -1.07 3.98 -5.49
CA GLY A 116 -0.47 4.00 -4.15
C GLY A 116 -1.20 3.11 -3.15
N LEU A 117 -2.54 3.22 -3.08
CA LEU A 117 -3.36 2.41 -2.17
C LEU A 117 -3.25 0.91 -2.47
N ILE A 118 -3.24 0.51 -3.75
CA ILE A 118 -3.06 -0.90 -4.14
C ILE A 118 -1.68 -1.39 -3.73
N THR A 119 -0.62 -0.61 -3.97
CA THR A 119 0.74 -0.97 -3.56
C THR A 119 0.86 -1.13 -2.04
N THR A 120 0.28 -0.20 -1.26
CA THR A 120 0.30 -0.27 0.20
C THR A 120 -0.53 -1.44 0.73
N LEU A 121 -1.71 -1.69 0.15
CA LEU A 121 -2.52 -2.86 0.47
C LEU A 121 -1.75 -4.16 0.23
N GLY A 122 -1.06 -4.25 -0.92
CA GLY A 122 -0.19 -5.38 -1.24
C GLY A 122 0.88 -5.62 -0.18
N ALA A 123 1.59 -4.57 0.23
CA ALA A 123 2.62 -4.66 1.27
C ALA A 123 2.05 -5.11 2.63
N VAL A 124 0.88 -4.57 3.03
CA VAL A 124 0.22 -4.99 4.28
C VAL A 124 -0.21 -6.45 4.20
N TRP A 125 -0.83 -6.89 3.10
CA TRP A 125 -1.26 -8.26 2.94
C TRP A 125 -0.10 -9.25 2.86
N MET A 126 1.01 -8.86 2.23
CA MET A 126 2.25 -9.62 2.21
C MET A 126 2.80 -9.81 3.63
N HIS A 127 2.94 -8.73 4.41
CA HIS A 127 3.43 -8.77 5.79
C HIS A 127 2.52 -9.60 6.70
N THR A 128 1.21 -9.31 6.69
CA THR A 128 0.23 -9.95 7.56
C THR A 128 0.01 -11.42 7.21
N GLY A 129 0.05 -11.75 5.92
CA GLY A 129 0.05 -13.11 5.42
C GLY A 129 1.31 -13.86 5.84
N SER A 130 2.49 -13.25 5.70
CA SER A 130 3.75 -13.86 6.17
C SER A 130 3.74 -14.15 7.68
N ALA A 131 3.23 -13.22 8.48
CA ALA A 131 3.10 -13.42 9.93
C ALA A 131 2.13 -14.57 10.26
N GLY A 132 1.02 -14.68 9.53
CA GLY A 132 0.02 -15.74 9.76
C GLY A 132 0.48 -17.14 9.36
N GLN A 133 1.44 -17.23 8.43
CA GLN A 133 2.02 -18.48 7.96
C GLN A 133 3.18 -18.98 8.85
N ALA A 134 3.51 -18.28 9.92
CA ALA A 134 4.57 -18.72 10.80
C ALA A 134 4.22 -20.08 11.42
N LEU A 135 5.12 -21.05 11.23
CA LEU A 135 5.02 -22.39 11.78
C LEU A 135 5.89 -22.49 13.02
N VAL A 136 5.31 -22.99 14.10
CA VAL A 136 6.06 -23.35 15.31
C VAL A 136 6.24 -24.86 15.31
N GLY A 137 7.50 -25.30 15.24
CA GLY A 137 7.86 -26.70 15.38
C GLY A 137 8.20 -27.03 16.83
N LEU A 138 7.57 -28.05 17.40
CA LEU A 138 8.05 -28.69 18.61
C LEU A 138 9.08 -29.74 18.21
N ASP A 139 10.35 -29.39 18.32
CA ASP A 139 11.45 -30.34 18.12
C ASP A 139 11.73 -31.01 19.48
N ASP A 140 11.05 -32.12 19.76
CA ASP A 140 11.38 -32.93 20.94
C ASP A 140 12.69 -33.65 20.64
N GLN A 141 13.82 -32.98 20.89
CA GLN A 141 15.14 -33.63 20.88
C GLN A 141 15.26 -34.59 22.07
N ARG A 142 14.52 -35.70 22.02
CA ARG A 142 14.87 -36.91 22.75
C ARG A 142 15.66 -37.81 21.82
N VAL A 143 16.98 -37.67 21.88
CA VAL A 143 17.92 -38.72 21.50
C VAL A 143 17.78 -39.82 22.56
N SER A 144 16.79 -40.69 22.40
CA SER A 144 16.74 -41.99 23.06
C SER A 144 16.24 -42.99 22.03
N GLY A 145 16.99 -44.08 21.89
CA GLY A 145 17.00 -44.94 20.71
C GLY A 145 15.63 -45.36 20.17
N THR A 146 15.60 -45.51 18.85
CA THR A 146 14.66 -46.32 18.04
C THR A 146 13.28 -45.78 17.69
N GLN A 147 12.87 -44.56 18.04
CA GLN A 147 11.66 -43.95 17.44
C GLN A 147 11.86 -42.50 17.01
N SER A 148 11.66 -42.24 15.71
CA SER A 148 11.49 -40.90 15.15
C SER A 148 10.21 -40.31 15.71
N SER A 149 10.31 -39.41 16.69
CA SER A 149 9.14 -38.69 17.19
C SER A 149 8.65 -37.70 16.10
N PRO A 150 7.34 -37.65 15.79
CA PRO A 150 6.85 -36.76 14.75
C PRO A 150 7.04 -35.30 15.17
N SER A 151 7.73 -34.51 14.34
CA SER A 151 7.77 -33.05 14.51
C SER A 151 6.34 -32.51 14.37
N ILE A 152 5.80 -31.95 15.45
CA ILE A 152 4.48 -31.33 15.43
C ILE A 152 4.67 -29.89 14.97
N LEU A 153 4.22 -29.60 13.75
CA LEU A 153 4.14 -28.25 13.21
C LEU A 153 2.75 -27.69 13.50
N ILE A 154 2.69 -26.65 14.34
CA ILE A 154 1.45 -25.96 14.63
C ILE A 154 1.45 -24.66 13.82
N ALA A 155 0.36 -24.41 13.09
CA ALA A 155 0.17 -23.22 12.28
C ALA A 155 -0.51 -22.08 13.07
N GLY A 156 -0.36 -20.84 12.60
CA GLY A 156 -0.99 -19.67 13.19
C GLY A 156 -2.53 -19.72 13.13
N GLY A 157 -3.19 -18.97 14.00
CA GLY A 157 -4.66 -18.99 14.16
C GLY A 157 -5.47 -18.54 12.93
N TYR A 158 -4.83 -18.03 11.88
CA TYR A 158 -5.47 -17.67 10.61
C TYR A 158 -4.70 -18.17 9.37
N ASP A 159 -3.87 -19.22 9.50
CA ASP A 159 -3.01 -19.75 8.42
C ASP A 159 -3.78 -20.05 7.11
N ALA A 160 -5.02 -20.55 7.22
CA ALA A 160 -5.89 -20.83 6.09
C ALA A 160 -6.11 -19.63 5.15
N PHE A 161 -6.15 -18.41 5.70
CA PHE A 161 -6.27 -17.17 4.93
C PHE A 161 -4.93 -16.43 4.79
N ALA A 162 -3.93 -16.77 5.59
CA ALA A 162 -2.62 -16.13 5.56
C ALA A 162 -1.88 -16.37 4.24
N ARG A 163 -1.92 -17.60 3.71
CA ARG A 163 -1.30 -17.95 2.42
C ARG A 163 -1.89 -17.20 1.22
N PRO A 164 -3.22 -17.19 1.00
CA PRO A 164 -3.79 -16.40 -0.08
C PRO A 164 -3.56 -14.90 0.13
N MET A 165 -3.62 -14.38 1.36
CA MET A 165 -3.28 -12.98 1.64
C MET A 165 -1.85 -12.64 1.23
N ASN A 166 -0.87 -13.49 1.56
CA ASN A 166 0.53 -13.25 1.21
C ASN A 166 0.74 -13.20 -0.31
N LEU A 167 0.21 -14.19 -1.04
CA LEU A 167 0.32 -14.27 -2.50
C LEU A 167 -0.39 -13.10 -3.19
N LEU A 168 -1.60 -12.77 -2.75
CA LEU A 168 -2.32 -11.60 -3.26
C LEU A 168 -1.59 -10.32 -2.90
N GLY A 169 -0.92 -10.26 -1.74
CA GLY A 169 -0.06 -9.18 -1.33
C GLY A 169 1.03 -8.88 -2.36
N TYR A 170 1.80 -9.89 -2.74
CA TYR A 170 2.80 -9.78 -3.82
C TYR A 170 2.19 -9.32 -5.15
N ALA A 171 1.08 -9.94 -5.56
CA ALA A 171 0.43 -9.62 -6.83
C ALA A 171 -0.08 -8.18 -6.87
N LEU A 172 -0.73 -7.72 -5.80
CA LEU A 172 -1.22 -6.35 -5.66
C LEU A 172 -0.07 -5.36 -5.62
N GLN A 173 1.00 -5.65 -4.87
CA GLN A 173 2.15 -4.77 -4.77
C GLN A 173 2.85 -4.59 -6.12
N ALA A 174 3.13 -5.70 -6.81
CA ALA A 174 3.72 -5.69 -8.15
C ALA A 174 2.80 -4.99 -9.16
N GLY A 175 1.51 -5.29 -9.14
CA GLY A 175 0.51 -4.68 -10.01
C GLY A 175 0.37 -3.17 -9.80
N GLY A 176 0.33 -2.71 -8.55
CA GLY A 176 0.27 -1.29 -8.21
C GLY A 176 1.53 -0.55 -8.64
N VAL A 177 2.71 -1.12 -8.42
CA VAL A 177 3.99 -0.54 -8.88
C VAL A 177 4.06 -0.47 -10.41
N ALA A 178 3.72 -1.55 -11.10
CA ALA A 178 3.69 -1.59 -12.56
C ALA A 178 2.71 -0.55 -13.14
N PHE A 179 1.54 -0.40 -12.51
CA PHE A 179 0.55 0.60 -12.87
C PHE A 179 1.08 2.03 -12.69
N LEU A 180 1.71 2.35 -11.55
CA LEU A 180 2.29 3.67 -11.29
C LEU A 180 3.46 3.99 -12.23
N LEU A 181 4.31 3.00 -12.54
CA LEU A 181 5.38 3.15 -13.53
C LEU A 181 4.80 3.44 -14.91
N ARG A 182 3.75 2.71 -15.31
CA ARG A 182 3.09 2.95 -16.58
C ARG A 182 2.51 4.35 -16.65
N LEU A 183 1.79 4.77 -15.60
CA LEU A 183 1.23 6.11 -15.49
C LEU A 183 2.31 7.20 -15.58
N SER A 184 3.47 6.96 -14.94
CA SER A 184 4.60 7.88 -14.97
C SER A 184 5.20 8.00 -16.37
N VAL A 185 5.45 6.88 -17.04
CA VAL A 185 5.97 6.85 -18.42
C VAL A 185 5.00 7.54 -19.39
N ASP A 186 3.71 7.24 -19.30
CA ASP A 186 2.70 7.83 -20.17
C ASP A 186 2.57 9.35 -19.91
N SER A 187 2.66 9.79 -18.65
CA SER A 187 2.68 11.21 -18.29
C SER A 187 3.90 11.94 -18.87
N VAL A 188 5.10 11.34 -18.78
CA VAL A 188 6.32 11.91 -19.35
C VAL A 188 6.23 11.99 -20.87
N ARG A 189 5.75 10.93 -21.54
CA ARG A 189 5.55 10.93 -23.00
C ARG A 189 4.60 12.04 -23.43
N ALA A 190 3.45 12.18 -22.77
CA ALA A 190 2.49 13.23 -23.06
C ALA A 190 3.10 14.64 -22.91
N VAL A 191 3.91 14.87 -21.88
CA VAL A 191 4.61 16.15 -21.69
C VAL A 191 5.63 16.41 -22.81
N VAL A 192 6.40 15.39 -23.22
CA VAL A 192 7.38 15.51 -24.31
C VAL A 192 6.70 15.81 -25.64
N GLU A 193 5.61 15.12 -25.97
CA GLU A 193 4.83 15.36 -27.19
C GLU A 193 4.23 16.78 -27.20
N THR A 194 3.65 17.21 -26.08
CA THR A 194 3.11 18.58 -25.95
C THR A 194 4.19 19.64 -26.15
N ARG A 195 5.39 19.44 -25.59
CA ARG A 195 6.53 20.35 -25.78
C ARG A 195 7.00 20.37 -27.24
N ARG A 196 7.04 19.23 -27.92
CA ARG A 196 7.42 19.14 -29.34
C ARG A 196 6.41 19.85 -30.24
N ALA A 197 5.12 19.64 -30.01
CA ALA A 197 4.05 20.31 -30.76
C ALA A 197 4.13 21.83 -30.62
N ARG A 198 4.25 22.35 -29.38
CA ARG A 198 4.43 23.80 -29.15
C ARG A 198 5.66 24.36 -29.84
N ARG A 199 6.80 23.64 -29.82
CA ARG A 199 8.02 24.07 -30.50
C ARG A 199 7.82 24.14 -32.03
N ALA A 200 7.12 23.17 -32.61
CA ALA A 200 6.80 23.15 -34.03
C ALA A 200 5.86 24.30 -34.43
N GLU A 201 4.85 24.61 -33.61
CA GLU A 201 3.96 25.77 -33.80
C GLU A 201 4.74 27.09 -33.81
N THR A 202 5.60 27.32 -32.79
CA THR A 202 6.44 28.53 -32.77
C THR A 202 7.42 28.59 -33.94
N ALA A 203 7.95 27.46 -34.41
CA ALA A 203 8.83 27.44 -35.57
C ALA A 203 8.06 27.78 -36.87
N HIS A 204 6.82 27.31 -37.00
CA HIS A 204 5.97 27.62 -38.14
C HIS A 204 5.55 29.09 -38.15
N GLU A 205 5.25 29.67 -36.99
CA GLU A 205 4.92 31.09 -36.84
C GLU A 205 6.10 31.99 -37.23
N VAL A 206 7.32 31.67 -36.77
CA VAL A 206 8.55 32.41 -37.12
C VAL A 206 8.84 32.36 -38.62
N VAL A 207 8.58 31.23 -39.29
CA VAL A 207 8.74 31.09 -40.75
C VAL A 207 7.64 31.87 -41.49
N ALA A 208 6.41 31.91 -40.97
CA ALA A 208 5.29 32.64 -41.58
C ALA A 208 5.41 34.17 -41.43
N THR A 209 6.06 34.67 -40.38
CA THR A 209 6.20 36.12 -40.09
C THR A 209 7.59 36.69 -40.39
N GLY A 210 8.50 35.91 -40.98
CA GLY A 210 9.84 36.37 -41.36
C GLY A 210 9.81 37.57 -42.33
N PRO A 211 10.83 38.45 -42.32
CA PRO A 211 10.80 39.69 -43.10
C PRO A 211 10.73 39.37 -44.58
N ARG A 212 9.63 39.79 -45.23
CA ARG A 212 9.50 39.80 -46.70
C ARG A 212 10.57 40.75 -47.24
N ARG A 213 11.57 40.19 -47.91
CA ARG A 213 12.52 40.94 -48.75
C ARG A 213 11.85 41.36 -50.05
#